data_AF-A0A3M2DDD9-F1
#
_entry.id   AF-A0A3M2DDD9-F1
#
_cell.length_a   1.000
_cell.length_b   1.000
_cell.length_c   1.000
_cell.angle_alpha   90.00
_cell.angle_beta   90.00
_cell.angle_gamma   90.00
#
_symmetry.space_group_name_H-M   'P 1'
#
loop_
_entity.id
_entity.type
_entity.pdbx_description
1 polymer ?
#
loop_
_entity_poly.entity_id
_entity_poly.type
_entity_poly.pdbx_seq_one_letter_code
_entity_poly.pdbx_strand_id
1 'polypeptide(L)'
;MTGPARPLDGDSGHAVAWLAAGLTRPQLAAMARRVGLAADGTAGAIAGALVRRFELDLAGFLNVARRDELAAMARAAGLSDAGSVGDLRARLWRAGAEREAGGTAWMGTPVQPVPVLLGRRLVVLVRGDGVAPPSPRWPRPVPPVREPSPPATEPDTIDELLDAARALVGVRLGAARRDKGAFGAAIAAALGVAERGAPEPDWRGEVEIKSVPVVRDRAGWWRVKEDPAVAVRGRVRPLAKLRKVLWVARVADDAASPVLSWYYQEADARVVALLRRDLHTRPKGGAGATTRGWYVRKRFFADSGFLQSLNG
;
A
#
# COMPACT_ATOMS: atom_id res chain seq x y z
N MET A 1 -4.78 -17.14 -40.93
CA MET A 1 -4.96 -17.67 -39.56
C MET A 1 -3.60 -17.71 -38.89
N THR A 2 -3.31 -16.83 -37.94
CA THR A 2 -2.01 -16.76 -37.27
C THR A 2 -2.01 -17.70 -36.06
N GLY A 3 -1.18 -18.74 -36.09
CA GLY A 3 -1.01 -19.69 -34.99
C GLY A 3 -0.46 -19.05 -33.70
N PRO A 4 -0.49 -19.79 -32.58
CA PRO A 4 0.04 -19.32 -31.29
C PRO A 4 1.53 -18.96 -31.40
N ALA A 5 1.96 -17.99 -30.59
CA ALA A 5 3.36 -17.55 -30.56
C ALA A 5 4.28 -18.72 -30.21
N ARG A 6 5.44 -18.81 -30.88
CA ARG A 6 6.50 -19.77 -30.55
C ARG A 6 6.83 -19.67 -29.04
N PRO A 7 7.06 -20.80 -28.34
CA PRO A 7 7.50 -20.77 -26.95
C PRO A 7 8.78 -19.94 -26.84
N LEU A 8 8.84 -19.05 -25.85
CA LEU A 8 10.11 -18.43 -25.46
C LEU A 8 10.97 -19.57 -24.91
N ASP A 9 12.14 -19.81 -25.52
CA ASP A 9 13.07 -20.84 -25.08
C ASP A 9 13.41 -20.66 -23.59
N GLY A 10 13.29 -21.73 -22.82
CA GLY A 10 13.73 -21.81 -21.43
C GLY A 10 12.59 -21.68 -20.41
N ASP A 11 12.50 -22.71 -19.58
CA ASP A 11 11.62 -22.93 -18.44
C ASP A 11 11.76 -21.84 -17.36
N SER A 12 11.44 -20.59 -17.72
CA SER A 12 11.31 -19.51 -16.77
C SER A 12 10.09 -19.84 -15.93
N GLY A 13 10.28 -20.31 -14.70
CA GLY A 13 9.20 -20.51 -13.72
C GLY A 13 8.33 -19.26 -13.49
N HIS A 14 8.67 -18.13 -14.09
CA HIS A 14 7.98 -16.87 -14.07
C HIS A 14 6.52 -16.96 -14.56
N ALA A 15 5.58 -16.66 -13.67
CA ALA A 15 4.15 -16.83 -13.92
C ALA A 15 3.62 -15.96 -15.08
N VAL A 16 4.03 -14.69 -15.14
CA VAL A 16 3.62 -13.76 -16.21
C VAL A 16 4.08 -14.24 -17.59
N ALA A 17 5.31 -14.73 -17.73
CA ALA A 17 5.82 -15.23 -19.02
C ALA A 17 5.00 -16.43 -19.51
N TRP A 18 4.76 -17.38 -18.61
CA TRP A 18 3.93 -18.56 -18.86
C TRP A 18 2.51 -18.19 -19.31
N LEU A 19 1.83 -17.28 -18.59
CA LEU A 19 0.47 -16.87 -18.93
C LEU A 19 0.41 -16.03 -20.21
N ALA A 20 1.41 -15.16 -20.44
CA ALA A 20 1.49 -14.34 -21.66
C ALA A 20 1.68 -15.20 -22.92
N ALA A 21 2.37 -16.34 -22.83
CA ALA A 21 2.51 -17.28 -23.93
C ALA A 21 1.17 -17.87 -24.43
N GLY A 22 0.15 -17.90 -23.56
CA GLY A 22 -1.21 -18.33 -23.89
C GLY A 22 -2.02 -17.30 -24.68
N LEU A 23 -1.50 -16.09 -24.89
CA LEU A 23 -2.20 -15.01 -25.58
C LEU A 23 -1.79 -14.88 -27.06
N THR A 24 -2.77 -14.51 -27.89
CA THR A 24 -2.52 -14.12 -29.28
C THR A 24 -1.88 -12.74 -29.37
N ARG A 25 -1.21 -12.43 -30.50
CA ARG A 25 -0.64 -11.08 -30.73
C ARG A 25 -1.65 -9.94 -30.54
N PRO A 26 -2.90 -10.00 -31.08
CA PRO A 26 -3.88 -8.95 -30.85
C PRO A 26 -4.22 -8.74 -29.37
N GLN A 27 -4.32 -9.81 -28.59
CA GLN A 27 -4.58 -9.76 -27.15
C GLN A 27 -3.41 -9.13 -26.39
N LEU A 28 -2.17 -9.57 -26.67
CA LEU A 28 -0.96 -8.98 -26.10
C LEU A 28 -0.88 -7.47 -26.41
N ALA A 29 -1.11 -7.09 -27.66
CA ALA A 29 -1.08 -5.69 -28.09
C ALA A 29 -2.17 -4.85 -27.40
N ALA A 30 -3.39 -5.39 -27.24
CA ALA A 30 -4.47 -4.72 -26.54
C ALA A 30 -4.15 -4.53 -25.05
N MET A 31 -3.56 -5.53 -24.42
CA MET A 31 -3.13 -5.48 -23.02
C MET A 31 -2.01 -4.48 -22.81
N ALA A 32 -0.98 -4.47 -23.66
CA ALA A 32 0.12 -3.52 -23.65
C ALA A 32 -0.36 -2.06 -23.74
N ARG A 33 -1.29 -1.77 -24.67
CA ARG A 33 -1.90 -0.43 -24.78
C ARG A 33 -2.59 0.02 -23.50
N ARG A 34 -3.31 -0.87 -22.80
CA ARG A 34 -4.01 -0.53 -21.54
C ARG A 34 -3.07 -0.12 -20.42
N VAL A 35 -1.79 -0.49 -20.49
CA VAL A 35 -0.77 -0.18 -19.48
C VAL A 35 0.27 0.82 -19.99
N GLY A 36 0.01 1.45 -21.14
CA GLY A 36 0.88 2.48 -21.71
C GLY A 36 2.18 1.96 -22.31
N LEU A 37 2.24 0.67 -22.69
CA LEU A 37 3.38 0.09 -23.39
C LEU A 37 3.21 0.18 -24.91
N ALA A 38 4.35 0.21 -25.60
CA ALA A 38 4.43 0.04 -27.04
C ALA A 38 3.80 -1.31 -27.46
N ALA A 39 3.03 -1.29 -28.54
CA ALA A 39 2.26 -2.45 -29.03
C ALA A 39 2.56 -2.78 -30.49
N ASP A 40 3.54 -2.10 -31.07
CA ASP A 40 4.20 -2.41 -32.32
C ASP A 40 5.22 -3.55 -32.14
N GLY A 41 5.49 -4.27 -33.23
CA GLY A 41 6.40 -5.41 -33.23
C GLY A 41 5.73 -6.79 -33.11
N THR A 42 6.58 -7.78 -32.83
CA THR A 42 6.24 -9.20 -32.78
C THR A 42 5.52 -9.57 -31.48
N ALA A 43 4.79 -10.69 -31.46
CA ALA A 43 4.14 -11.18 -30.24
C ALA A 43 5.14 -11.36 -29.09
N GLY A 44 6.32 -11.92 -29.37
CA GLY A 44 7.39 -12.11 -28.38
C GLY A 44 7.92 -10.80 -27.81
N ALA A 45 8.10 -9.76 -28.64
CA ALA A 45 8.54 -8.45 -28.16
C ALA A 45 7.52 -7.81 -27.20
N ILE A 46 6.23 -7.87 -27.53
CA ILE A 46 5.15 -7.34 -26.70
C ILE A 46 5.04 -8.15 -25.39
N ALA A 47 5.09 -9.48 -25.48
CA ALA A 47 5.08 -10.35 -24.30
C ALA A 47 6.27 -10.06 -23.38
N GLY A 48 7.48 -9.92 -23.91
CA GLY A 48 8.66 -9.57 -23.13
C GLY A 48 8.55 -8.21 -22.44
N ALA A 49 7.90 -7.22 -23.08
CA ALA A 49 7.63 -5.93 -22.45
C ALA A 49 6.61 -6.02 -21.30
N LEU A 50 5.55 -6.84 -21.47
CA LEU A 50 4.57 -7.12 -20.41
C LEU A 50 5.21 -7.87 -19.24
N VAL A 51 6.06 -8.86 -19.51
CA VAL A 51 6.81 -9.59 -18.47
C VAL A 51 7.64 -8.63 -17.64
N ARG A 52 8.51 -7.81 -18.26
CA ARG A 52 9.30 -6.81 -17.52
C ARG A 52 8.45 -5.83 -16.72
N ARG A 53 7.26 -5.46 -17.23
CA ARG A 53 6.37 -4.51 -16.55
C ARG A 53 5.73 -5.10 -15.29
N PHE A 54 5.48 -6.41 -15.28
CA PHE A 54 4.74 -7.11 -14.23
C PHE A 54 5.57 -8.21 -13.56
N GLU A 55 6.90 -8.14 -13.66
CA GLU A 55 7.82 -9.18 -13.20
C GLU A 55 7.54 -9.61 -11.76
N LEU A 56 7.23 -8.64 -10.90
CA LEU A 56 6.93 -8.83 -9.48
C LEU A 56 5.44 -8.57 -9.14
N ASP A 57 4.55 -8.50 -10.12
CA ASP A 57 3.15 -8.10 -9.94
C ASP A 57 2.18 -8.93 -10.80
N LEU A 58 2.14 -10.25 -10.54
CA LEU A 58 1.20 -11.17 -11.17
C LEU A 58 -0.27 -10.73 -10.98
N ALA A 59 -0.62 -10.22 -9.79
CA ALA A 59 -1.97 -9.74 -9.51
C ALA A 59 -2.33 -8.52 -10.40
N GLY A 60 -1.41 -7.56 -10.55
CA GLY A 60 -1.54 -6.43 -11.46
C GLY A 60 -1.70 -6.86 -12.90
N PHE A 61 -0.89 -7.81 -13.37
CA PHE A 61 -1.02 -8.39 -14.72
C PHE A 61 -2.42 -8.95 -14.96
N LEU A 62 -2.90 -9.82 -14.07
CA LEU A 62 -4.24 -10.43 -14.17
C LEU A 62 -5.37 -9.40 -14.05
N ASN A 63 -5.17 -8.32 -13.29
CA ASN A 63 -6.15 -7.24 -13.15
C ASN A 63 -6.33 -6.39 -14.42
N VAL A 64 -5.31 -6.31 -15.27
CA VAL A 64 -5.36 -5.62 -16.56
C VAL A 64 -6.04 -6.47 -17.64
N ALA A 65 -6.00 -7.80 -17.50
CA ALA A 65 -6.59 -8.73 -18.44
C ALA A 65 -8.13 -8.68 -18.40
N ARG A 66 -8.75 -8.79 -19.59
CA ARG A 66 -10.19 -8.91 -19.82
C ARG A 66 -10.63 -10.37 -19.75
N ARG A 67 -11.95 -10.60 -19.73
CA ARG A 67 -12.55 -11.93 -19.55
C ARG A 67 -12.07 -12.95 -20.59
N ASP A 68 -11.98 -12.55 -21.85
CA ASP A 68 -11.56 -13.37 -22.98
C ASP A 68 -10.07 -13.69 -22.94
N GLU A 69 -9.24 -12.71 -22.57
CA GLU A 69 -7.79 -12.90 -22.35
C GLU A 69 -7.52 -13.83 -21.16
N LEU A 70 -8.23 -13.65 -20.04
CA LEU A 70 -8.16 -14.55 -18.88
C LEU A 70 -8.61 -15.97 -19.24
N ALA A 71 -9.67 -16.11 -20.06
CA ALA A 71 -10.11 -17.42 -20.53
C ALA A 71 -9.05 -18.10 -21.41
N ALA A 72 -8.39 -17.34 -22.30
CA ALA A 72 -7.30 -17.85 -23.14
C ALA A 72 -6.11 -18.31 -22.29
N MET A 73 -5.70 -17.51 -21.29
CA MET A 73 -4.67 -17.91 -20.33
C MET A 73 -5.06 -19.18 -19.56
N ALA A 74 -6.31 -19.27 -19.08
CA ALA A 74 -6.79 -20.44 -18.35
C ALA A 74 -6.75 -21.72 -19.19
N ARG A 75 -7.23 -21.67 -20.44
CA ARG A 75 -7.15 -22.81 -21.36
C ARG A 75 -5.72 -23.21 -21.67
N ALA A 76 -4.84 -22.24 -21.95
CA ALA A 76 -3.43 -22.50 -22.20
C ALA A 76 -2.72 -23.11 -20.97
N ALA A 77 -3.17 -22.77 -19.77
CA ALA A 77 -2.69 -23.31 -18.51
C ALA A 77 -3.31 -24.67 -18.12
N GLY A 78 -4.21 -25.24 -18.94
CA GLY A 78 -4.93 -26.48 -18.59
C GLY A 78 -5.95 -26.32 -17.46
N LEU A 79 -6.42 -25.09 -17.21
CA LEU A 79 -7.39 -24.76 -16.18
C LEU A 79 -8.79 -24.58 -16.80
N SER A 80 -9.83 -24.80 -16.00
CA SER A 80 -11.20 -24.43 -16.41
C SER A 80 -11.27 -22.94 -16.75
N ASP A 81 -12.00 -22.57 -17.79
CA ASP A 81 -12.31 -21.18 -18.15
C ASP A 81 -13.73 -20.75 -17.74
N ALA A 82 -14.43 -21.59 -16.98
CA ALA A 82 -15.75 -21.32 -16.43
C ALA A 82 -15.69 -20.34 -15.24
N GLY A 83 -16.79 -19.62 -15.04
CA GLY A 83 -16.99 -18.67 -13.93
C GLY A 83 -16.87 -17.20 -14.32
N SER A 84 -16.88 -16.35 -13.29
CA SER A 84 -16.74 -14.90 -13.41
C SER A 84 -15.30 -14.47 -13.71
N VAL A 85 -15.10 -13.17 -14.03
CA VAL A 85 -13.76 -12.57 -14.17
C VAL A 85 -12.94 -12.75 -12.89
N GLY A 86 -13.57 -12.62 -11.72
CA GLY A 86 -12.90 -12.78 -10.44
C GLY A 86 -12.41 -14.21 -10.22
N ASP A 87 -13.25 -15.20 -10.56
CA ASP A 87 -12.91 -16.62 -10.41
C ASP A 87 -11.70 -17.00 -11.25
N LEU A 88 -11.63 -16.52 -12.50
CA LEU A 88 -10.47 -16.77 -13.36
C LEU A 88 -9.21 -16.11 -12.83
N ARG A 89 -9.30 -14.87 -12.35
CA ARG A 89 -8.14 -14.18 -11.78
C ARG A 89 -7.61 -14.94 -10.58
N ALA A 90 -8.47 -15.34 -9.65
CA ALA A 90 -8.07 -16.12 -8.48
C ALA A 90 -7.43 -17.45 -8.87
N ARG A 91 -8.02 -18.17 -9.84
CA ARG A 91 -7.52 -19.45 -10.34
C ARG A 91 -6.16 -19.32 -11.03
N LEU A 92 -6.03 -18.36 -11.94
CA LEU A 92 -4.77 -18.09 -12.65
C LEU A 92 -3.68 -17.57 -11.73
N TRP A 93 -4.02 -16.75 -10.74
CA TRP A 93 -3.08 -16.28 -9.75
C TRP A 93 -2.52 -17.46 -8.95
N ARG A 94 -3.40 -18.35 -8.45
CA ARG A 94 -2.96 -19.52 -7.67
C ARG A 94 -2.04 -20.42 -8.48
N ALA A 95 -2.44 -20.77 -9.71
CA ALA A 95 -1.63 -21.63 -10.57
C ALA A 95 -0.30 -20.98 -10.96
N GLY A 96 -0.30 -19.68 -11.26
CA GLY A 96 0.92 -18.93 -11.55
C GLY A 96 1.86 -18.85 -10.35
N ALA A 97 1.32 -18.51 -9.17
CA ALA A 97 2.06 -18.43 -7.92
C ALA A 97 2.66 -19.78 -7.52
N GLU A 98 1.91 -20.87 -7.66
CA GLU A 98 2.40 -22.22 -7.39
C GLU A 98 3.53 -22.62 -8.34
N ARG A 99 3.39 -22.32 -9.64
CA ARG A 99 4.44 -22.56 -10.64
C ARG A 99 5.73 -21.81 -10.30
N GLU A 100 5.61 -20.53 -9.98
CA GLU A 100 6.75 -19.65 -9.70
C GLU A 100 7.46 -20.03 -8.40
N ALA A 101 6.70 -20.45 -7.39
CA ALA A 101 7.24 -20.88 -6.11
C ALA A 101 7.74 -22.34 -6.08
N GLY A 102 7.57 -23.09 -7.18
CA GLY A 102 7.90 -24.52 -7.25
C GLY A 102 7.02 -25.40 -6.35
N GLY A 103 5.79 -24.97 -6.06
CA GLY A 103 4.82 -25.69 -5.25
C GLY A 103 4.02 -24.81 -4.29
N THR A 104 3.20 -25.44 -3.45
CA THR A 104 2.24 -24.74 -2.57
C THR A 104 2.83 -24.24 -1.26
N ALA A 105 4.04 -24.67 -0.89
CA ALA A 105 4.66 -24.42 0.42
C ALA A 105 4.80 -22.94 0.77
N TRP A 106 4.96 -22.08 -0.25
CA TRP A 106 5.16 -20.64 -0.07
C TRP A 106 3.85 -19.83 -0.10
N MET A 107 2.73 -20.42 -0.53
CA MET A 107 1.48 -19.68 -0.64
C MET A 107 0.99 -19.19 0.73
N GLY A 108 0.72 -17.89 0.85
CA GLY A 108 0.24 -17.27 2.10
C GLY A 108 1.37 -16.86 3.05
N THR A 109 2.62 -17.10 2.67
CA THR A 109 3.79 -16.54 3.36
C THR A 109 3.99 -15.06 2.98
N PRO A 110 4.82 -14.29 3.71
CA PRO A 110 5.17 -12.91 3.33
C PRO A 110 5.76 -12.77 1.93
N VAL A 111 6.45 -13.79 1.42
CA VAL A 111 7.10 -13.76 0.11
C VAL A 111 6.13 -14.05 -1.03
N GLN A 112 5.01 -14.75 -0.77
CA GLN A 112 3.96 -15.04 -1.75
C GLN A 112 2.56 -14.87 -1.12
N PRO A 113 2.17 -13.62 -0.76
CA PRO A 113 0.91 -13.37 -0.09
C PRO A 113 -0.28 -13.67 -1.02
N VAL A 114 -1.31 -14.34 -0.49
CA VAL A 114 -2.51 -14.66 -1.28
C VAL A 114 -3.38 -13.41 -1.41
N PRO A 115 -3.59 -12.86 -2.62
CA PRO A 115 -4.51 -11.76 -2.82
C PRO A 115 -5.95 -12.22 -2.56
N VAL A 116 -6.74 -11.32 -1.99
CA VAL A 116 -8.19 -11.51 -1.89
C VAL A 116 -8.87 -10.93 -3.13
N LEU A 117 -10.04 -11.47 -3.44
CA LEU A 117 -10.89 -10.90 -4.48
C LEU A 117 -11.76 -9.79 -3.87
N LEU A 118 -11.49 -8.52 -4.23
CA LEU A 118 -12.35 -7.38 -3.90
C LEU A 118 -13.16 -7.00 -5.15
N GLY A 119 -14.44 -7.38 -5.15
CA GLY A 119 -15.28 -7.29 -6.34
C GLY A 119 -14.76 -8.21 -7.44
N ARG A 120 -14.18 -7.64 -8.51
CA ARG A 120 -13.58 -8.41 -9.62
C ARG A 120 -12.06 -8.37 -9.64
N ARG A 121 -11.40 -7.64 -8.72
CA ARG A 121 -9.95 -7.42 -8.74
C ARG A 121 -9.24 -8.22 -7.67
N LEU A 122 -8.05 -8.71 -7.99
CA LEU A 122 -7.12 -9.25 -7.00
C LEU A 122 -6.47 -8.10 -6.26
N VAL A 123 -6.52 -8.14 -4.96
CA VAL A 123 -5.85 -7.18 -4.09
C VAL A 123 -5.00 -7.99 -3.13
N VAL A 124 -3.68 -7.83 -3.21
CA VAL A 124 -2.80 -8.30 -2.14
C VAL A 124 -3.10 -7.43 -0.94
N LEU A 125 -3.87 -7.97 -0.01
CA LEU A 125 -3.83 -7.48 1.35
C LEU A 125 -2.47 -7.94 1.85
N VAL A 126 -1.48 -7.04 1.80
CA VAL A 126 -0.21 -7.26 2.50
C VAL A 126 -0.58 -7.75 3.89
N ARG A 127 0.11 -8.79 4.39
CA ARG A 127 -0.08 -9.29 5.76
C ARG A 127 -0.39 -8.11 6.66
N GLY A 128 -1.45 -8.25 7.46
CA GLY A 128 -1.99 -7.19 8.31
C GLY A 128 -0.97 -6.57 9.26
N ASP A 129 0.25 -7.08 9.31
CA ASP A 129 1.37 -6.54 10.05
C ASP A 129 1.67 -5.09 9.63
N GLY A 130 1.29 -4.67 8.42
CA GLY A 130 1.38 -3.28 7.97
C GLY A 130 0.15 -2.39 8.17
N VAL A 131 -0.98 -2.92 8.69
CA VAL A 131 -2.23 -2.16 8.83
C VAL A 131 -2.94 -2.49 10.13
N ALA A 132 -3.64 -1.52 10.73
CA ALA A 132 -4.41 -1.82 11.94
C ALA A 132 -5.38 -3.00 11.72
N PRO A 133 -5.69 -3.77 12.79
CA PRO A 133 -6.55 -4.95 12.71
C PRO A 133 -7.85 -4.70 11.91
N PRO A 134 -8.32 -5.66 11.10
CA PRO A 134 -9.48 -5.47 10.24
C PRO A 134 -10.71 -5.07 11.05
N SER A 135 -11.54 -4.19 10.49
CA SER A 135 -12.80 -3.78 11.08
C SER A 135 -13.94 -4.66 10.52
N PRO A 136 -14.86 -5.18 11.37
CA PRO A 136 -16.04 -5.89 10.89
C PRO A 136 -17.10 -4.95 10.27
N ARG A 137 -16.91 -3.63 10.39
CA ARG A 137 -17.83 -2.60 9.88
C ARG A 137 -17.06 -1.48 9.18
N TRP A 138 -17.61 -1.00 8.06
CA TRP A 138 -17.01 0.03 7.22
C TRP A 138 -18.01 1.16 6.94
N PRO A 139 -17.57 2.44 6.92
CA PRO A 139 -16.27 2.95 7.37
C PRO A 139 -15.97 2.61 8.83
N ARG A 140 -14.69 2.54 9.20
CA ARG A 140 -14.25 2.09 10.54
C ARG A 140 -14.98 2.90 11.64
N PRO A 141 -15.58 2.26 12.65
CA PRO A 141 -16.17 2.99 13.77
C PRO A 141 -15.08 3.66 14.60
N VAL A 142 -15.43 4.75 15.29
CA VAL A 142 -14.53 5.31 16.31
C VAL A 142 -14.44 4.29 17.45
N PRO A 143 -13.24 3.81 17.82
CA PRO A 143 -13.09 2.85 18.91
C PRO A 143 -13.39 3.49 20.27
N PRO A 144 -13.72 2.71 21.31
CA PRO A 144 -13.78 3.20 22.68
C PRO A 144 -12.45 3.86 23.08
N VAL A 145 -12.56 5.02 23.73
CA VAL A 145 -11.39 5.79 24.19
C VAL A 145 -10.77 5.11 25.40
N ARG A 146 -9.44 5.02 25.42
CA ARG A 146 -8.66 4.48 26.55
C ARG A 146 -7.37 5.26 26.78
N GLU A 147 -6.83 5.15 27.99
CA GLU A 147 -5.52 5.70 28.31
C GLU A 147 -4.39 4.93 27.58
N PRO A 148 -3.27 5.61 27.28
CA PRO A 148 -2.08 4.93 26.78
C PRO A 148 -1.54 3.96 27.84
N SER A 149 -1.13 2.78 27.39
CA SER A 149 -0.41 1.79 28.18
C SER A 149 0.88 1.45 27.43
N PRO A 150 1.91 2.32 27.50
CA PRO A 150 3.12 2.14 26.72
C PRO A 150 3.88 0.87 27.14
N PRO A 151 4.60 0.21 26.23
CA PRO A 151 5.53 -0.86 26.56
C PRO A 151 6.56 -0.40 27.60
N ALA A 152 7.02 -1.33 28.45
CA ALA A 152 8.04 -1.04 29.47
C ALA A 152 9.41 -0.71 28.87
N THR A 153 9.68 -1.24 27.68
CA THR A 153 10.93 -1.06 26.94
C THR A 153 10.64 -0.58 25.52
N GLU A 154 11.56 0.18 24.94
CA GLU A 154 11.47 0.56 23.53
C GLU A 154 11.51 -0.70 22.65
N PRO A 155 10.63 -0.84 21.64
CA PRO A 155 10.67 -1.98 20.72
C PRO A 155 12.06 -2.16 20.09
N ASP A 156 12.53 -3.40 20.01
CA ASP A 156 13.84 -3.76 19.43
C ASP A 156 13.72 -4.19 17.97
N THR A 157 12.53 -4.61 17.54
CA THR A 157 12.25 -5.03 16.16
C THR A 157 11.08 -4.26 15.54
N ILE A 158 11.00 -4.29 14.20
CA ILE A 158 9.84 -3.74 13.47
C ILE A 158 8.56 -4.48 13.90
N ASP A 159 8.61 -5.79 14.08
CA ASP A 159 7.44 -6.57 14.50
C ASP A 159 6.94 -6.14 15.88
N GLU A 160 7.85 -5.94 16.84
CA GLU A 160 7.50 -5.39 18.17
C GLU A 160 6.93 -3.96 18.09
N LEU A 161 7.47 -3.12 17.21
CA LEU A 161 6.92 -1.78 16.97
C LEU A 161 5.49 -1.86 16.43
N LEU A 162 5.23 -2.77 15.50
CA LEU A 162 3.92 -2.97 14.90
C LEU A 162 2.94 -3.60 15.89
N ASP A 163 3.40 -4.48 16.77
CA ASP A 163 2.61 -5.00 17.88
C ASP A 163 2.26 -3.92 18.91
N ALA A 164 3.21 -3.03 19.24
CA ALA A 164 2.92 -1.83 20.02
C ALA A 164 1.90 -0.92 19.29
N ALA A 165 1.99 -0.81 17.96
CA ALA A 165 1.03 -0.05 17.15
C ALA A 165 -0.39 -0.66 17.20
N ARG A 166 -0.54 -2.00 17.22
CA ARG A 166 -1.85 -2.66 17.45
C ARG A 166 -2.49 -2.15 18.74
N ALA A 167 -1.69 -1.97 19.78
CA ALA A 167 -2.10 -1.41 21.06
C ALA A 167 -2.29 0.11 21.06
N LEU A 168 -2.26 0.81 19.91
CA LEU A 168 -2.65 2.22 19.82
C LEU A 168 -4.15 2.45 19.57
N VAL A 169 -4.89 1.54 18.94
CA VAL A 169 -6.28 1.81 18.54
C VAL A 169 -7.16 2.13 19.76
N GLY A 170 -7.79 3.31 19.77
CA GLY A 170 -8.58 3.83 20.89
C GLY A 170 -7.78 4.64 21.90
N VAL A 171 -6.44 4.66 21.84
CA VAL A 171 -5.62 5.47 22.74
C VAL A 171 -5.94 6.96 22.57
N ARG A 172 -6.24 7.60 23.69
CA ARG A 172 -6.44 9.05 23.82
C ARG A 172 -5.10 9.77 23.67
N LEU A 173 -5.03 10.70 22.72
CA LEU A 173 -3.85 11.56 22.54
C LEU A 173 -4.00 12.93 23.24
N GLY A 174 -5.20 13.22 23.74
CA GLY A 174 -5.54 14.47 24.42
C GLY A 174 -6.04 15.56 23.48
N ALA A 175 -6.35 16.73 24.05
CA ALA A 175 -6.91 17.86 23.30
C ALA A 175 -5.90 18.44 22.30
N ALA A 176 -6.41 19.00 21.21
CA ALA A 176 -5.63 19.74 20.22
C ALA A 176 -4.84 20.87 20.90
N ARG A 177 -3.54 20.64 21.12
CA ARG A 177 -2.62 21.67 21.58
C ARG A 177 -2.26 22.59 20.41
N ARG A 178 -1.88 23.85 20.71
CA ARG A 178 -1.37 24.79 19.70
C ARG A 178 -0.14 24.23 18.95
N ASP A 179 0.59 23.32 19.60
CA ASP A 179 1.73 22.64 19.01
C ASP A 179 1.31 21.42 18.17
N LYS A 180 1.56 21.51 16.87
CA LYS A 180 1.31 20.43 15.91
C LYS A 180 2.22 19.21 16.16
N GLY A 181 3.36 19.38 16.83
CA GLY A 181 4.28 18.30 17.20
C GLY A 181 3.80 17.43 18.36
N ALA A 182 2.89 17.95 19.20
CA ALA A 182 2.45 17.29 20.43
C ALA A 182 1.81 15.91 20.18
N PHE A 183 1.04 15.76 19.10
CA PHE A 183 0.45 14.46 18.74
C PHE A 183 1.49 13.43 18.33
N GLY A 184 2.54 13.85 17.61
CA GLY A 184 3.64 12.96 17.24
C GLY A 184 4.37 12.45 18.49
N ALA A 185 4.67 13.34 19.44
CA ALA A 185 5.29 12.96 20.71
C ALA A 185 4.39 12.03 21.54
N ALA A 186 3.10 12.31 21.64
CA ALA A 186 2.16 11.45 22.37
C ALA A 186 2.06 10.04 21.77
N ILE A 187 2.08 9.92 20.44
CA ILE A 187 2.08 8.63 19.74
C ILE A 187 3.40 7.90 19.98
N ALA A 188 4.54 8.57 19.86
CA ALA A 188 5.85 7.98 20.12
C ALA A 188 5.96 7.45 21.56
N ALA A 189 5.51 8.25 22.54
CA ALA A 189 5.45 7.82 23.93
C ALA A 189 4.55 6.59 24.12
N ALA A 190 3.37 6.57 23.50
CA ALA A 190 2.46 5.43 23.57
C ALA A 190 3.01 4.15 22.90
N LEU A 191 3.95 4.29 21.96
CA LEU A 191 4.69 3.19 21.33
C LEU A 191 5.92 2.76 22.13
N GLY A 192 6.28 3.44 23.22
CA GLY A 192 7.51 3.20 23.97
C GLY A 192 8.77 3.72 23.28
N VAL A 193 8.64 4.60 22.28
CA VAL A 193 9.79 5.15 21.54
C VAL A 193 10.47 6.23 22.36
N ALA A 194 11.77 6.07 22.58
CA ALA A 194 12.55 6.97 23.42
C ALA A 194 12.72 8.36 22.76
N GLU A 195 12.57 9.41 23.56
CA GLU A 195 12.85 10.78 23.10
C GLU A 195 14.37 11.01 23.04
N ARG A 196 14.94 11.06 21.82
CA ARG A 196 16.40 11.16 21.61
C ARG A 196 16.89 12.60 21.35
N GLY A 197 16.15 13.61 21.78
CA GLY A 197 16.49 15.04 21.55
C GLY A 197 16.46 15.49 20.08
N ALA A 198 16.05 14.61 19.16
CA ALA A 198 15.81 14.94 17.77
C ALA A 198 14.44 15.65 17.62
N PRO A 199 14.31 16.61 16.68
CA PRO A 199 13.11 17.45 16.58
C PRO A 199 11.84 16.72 16.11
N GLU A 200 11.92 15.45 15.70
CA GLU A 200 10.77 14.69 15.21
C GLU A 200 10.87 13.22 15.67
N PRO A 201 9.74 12.57 16.03
CA PRO A 201 9.75 11.20 16.50
C PRO A 201 10.04 10.22 15.35
N ASP A 202 11.15 9.52 15.46
CA ASP A 202 11.45 8.32 14.68
C ASP A 202 11.78 7.17 15.63
N TRP A 203 11.50 5.95 15.20
CA TRP A 203 11.96 4.76 15.90
C TRP A 203 13.34 4.41 15.35
N ARG A 204 14.36 4.64 16.19
CA ARG A 204 15.78 4.32 15.94
C ARG A 204 16.35 4.91 14.63
N GLY A 205 15.79 6.01 14.12
CA GLY A 205 16.15 6.56 12.80
C GLY A 205 15.74 5.69 11.60
N GLU A 206 15.01 4.58 11.83
CA GLU A 206 14.60 3.64 10.79
C GLU A 206 13.19 3.91 10.28
N VAL A 207 12.25 4.14 11.19
CA VAL A 207 10.82 4.31 10.89
C VAL A 207 10.35 5.68 11.37
N GLU A 208 9.88 6.49 10.44
CA GLU A 208 9.27 7.79 10.76
C GLU A 208 7.87 7.59 11.34
N ILE A 209 7.53 8.28 12.44
CA ILE A 209 6.19 8.21 13.04
C ILE A 209 5.44 9.50 12.73
N LYS A 210 4.34 9.40 11.98
CA LYS A 210 3.53 10.56 11.59
C LYS A 210 2.08 10.43 12.00
N SER A 211 1.57 11.44 12.70
CA SER A 211 0.13 11.58 12.95
C SER A 211 -0.59 12.11 11.70
N VAL A 212 -1.73 11.49 11.36
CA VAL A 212 -2.60 11.90 10.25
C VAL A 212 -3.99 12.21 10.81
N PRO A 213 -4.41 13.48 10.87
CA PRO A 213 -5.75 13.83 11.32
C PRO A 213 -6.80 13.42 10.29
N VAL A 214 -7.80 12.68 10.72
CA VAL A 214 -8.95 12.27 9.90
C VAL A 214 -10.26 12.75 10.47
N VAL A 215 -11.22 13.00 9.58
CA VAL A 215 -12.59 13.45 9.89
C VAL A 215 -13.57 12.69 9.00
N ARG A 216 -14.84 12.61 9.41
CA ARG A 216 -15.90 12.11 8.53
C ARG A 216 -16.38 13.20 7.58
N ASP A 217 -16.72 12.82 6.36
CA ASP A 217 -17.52 13.66 5.47
C ASP A 217 -19.03 13.49 5.74
N ARG A 218 -19.86 14.18 4.95
CA ARG A 218 -21.33 14.14 5.10
C ARG A 218 -21.92 12.75 4.81
N ALA A 219 -21.24 11.92 4.03
CA ALA A 219 -21.64 10.56 3.73
C ALA A 219 -21.08 9.54 4.74
N GLY A 220 -20.37 10.01 5.77
CA GLY A 220 -19.81 9.17 6.84
C GLY A 220 -18.45 8.57 6.53
N TRP A 221 -17.85 8.86 5.37
CA TRP A 221 -16.54 8.33 4.98
C TRP A 221 -15.40 9.08 5.63
N TRP A 222 -14.32 8.37 5.98
CA TRP A 222 -13.12 9.00 6.51
C TRP A 222 -12.33 9.70 5.41
N ARG A 223 -11.87 10.92 5.71
CA ARG A 223 -10.97 11.71 4.87
C ARG A 223 -9.86 12.33 5.71
N VAL A 224 -8.72 12.61 5.07
CA VAL A 224 -7.61 13.35 5.70
C VAL A 224 -7.99 14.83 5.84
N LYS A 225 -7.84 15.40 7.05
CA LYS A 225 -8.25 16.77 7.37
C LYS A 225 -7.29 17.82 6.82
N GLU A 226 -5.99 17.59 6.86
CA GLU A 226 -4.94 18.50 6.41
C GLU A 226 -3.73 17.74 5.86
N ASP A 227 -2.91 18.39 5.05
CA ASP A 227 -1.69 17.79 4.49
C ASP A 227 -0.66 17.57 5.60
N PRO A 228 -0.25 16.33 5.90
CA PRO A 228 0.73 16.07 6.95
C PRO A 228 2.09 16.67 6.60
N ALA A 229 2.72 17.31 7.59
CA ALA A 229 4.06 17.85 7.47
C ALA A 229 5.11 16.74 7.51
N VAL A 230 6.10 16.83 6.63
CA VAL A 230 7.19 15.84 6.50
C VAL A 230 8.47 16.34 7.14
N ALA A 231 9.01 17.45 6.65
CA ALA A 231 10.30 17.99 7.07
C ALA A 231 10.40 19.49 6.74
N VAL A 232 11.35 20.19 7.36
CA VAL A 232 11.73 21.54 6.95
C VAL A 232 12.57 21.47 5.67
N ARG A 233 12.29 22.34 4.69
CA ARG A 233 13.05 22.41 3.44
C ARG A 233 14.52 22.74 3.76
N GLY A 234 15.45 21.99 3.16
CA GLY A 234 16.88 22.19 3.32
C GLY A 234 17.52 21.45 4.51
N ARG A 235 16.73 20.88 5.45
CA ARG A 235 17.28 20.09 6.56
C ARG A 235 17.42 18.61 6.24
N VAL A 236 16.38 18.02 5.63
CA VAL A 236 16.32 16.59 5.32
C VAL A 236 15.69 16.38 3.94
N ARG A 237 16.16 15.37 3.20
CA ARG A 237 15.54 14.95 1.94
C ARG A 237 14.19 14.27 2.25
N PRO A 238 13.04 14.79 1.78
CA PRO A 238 11.73 14.29 2.19
C PRO A 238 11.51 12.82 1.78
N LEU A 239 11.99 12.40 0.61
CA LEU A 239 11.88 11.01 0.19
C LEU A 239 12.69 10.04 1.04
N ALA A 240 13.84 10.47 1.58
CA ALA A 240 14.64 9.63 2.47
C ALA A 240 13.91 9.42 3.82
N LYS A 241 13.30 10.49 4.34
CA LYS A 241 12.50 10.45 5.57
C LYS A 241 11.21 9.64 5.42
N LEU A 242 10.66 9.55 4.22
CA LEU A 242 9.46 8.78 3.91
C LEU A 242 9.77 7.36 3.39
N ARG A 243 11.00 6.87 3.60
CA ARG A 243 11.40 5.52 3.16
C ARG A 243 10.62 4.44 3.91
N LYS A 244 10.45 4.60 5.22
CA LYS A 244 9.63 3.74 6.09
C LYS A 244 8.85 4.65 7.03
N VAL A 245 7.53 4.54 7.04
CA VAL A 245 6.65 5.43 7.80
C VAL A 245 5.53 4.67 8.46
N LEU A 246 5.33 4.89 9.76
CA LEU A 246 4.12 4.52 10.48
C LEU A 246 3.16 5.71 10.50
N TRP A 247 2.14 5.67 9.65
CA TRP A 247 1.08 6.67 9.61
C TRP A 247 0.00 6.31 10.63
N VAL A 248 -0.20 7.15 11.64
CA VAL A 248 -1.20 6.92 12.69
C VAL A 248 -2.40 7.83 12.47
N ALA A 249 -3.55 7.23 12.12
CA ALA A 249 -4.80 7.93 11.90
C ALA A 249 -5.43 8.31 13.24
N ARG A 250 -5.66 9.60 13.47
CA ARG A 250 -6.35 10.11 14.68
C ARG A 250 -7.61 10.89 14.33
N VAL A 251 -8.65 10.75 15.13
CA VAL A 251 -9.89 11.53 14.95
C VAL A 251 -9.63 12.98 15.35
N ALA A 252 -9.84 13.93 14.43
CA ALA A 252 -9.41 15.31 14.64
C ALA A 252 -10.45 16.26 15.25
N ASP A 253 -11.72 15.87 15.24
CA ASP A 253 -12.85 16.68 15.75
C ASP A 253 -13.38 16.14 17.09
N ASP A 254 -12.56 15.35 17.78
CA ASP A 254 -12.85 14.76 19.08
C ASP A 254 -11.87 15.32 20.12
N ALA A 255 -12.38 15.72 21.29
CA ALA A 255 -11.59 16.31 22.37
C ALA A 255 -10.50 15.36 22.91
N ALA A 256 -10.74 14.04 22.86
CA ALA A 256 -9.77 13.01 23.22
C ALA A 256 -8.82 12.67 22.07
N SER A 257 -9.19 13.03 20.83
CA SER A 257 -8.46 12.71 19.59
C SER A 257 -7.96 11.25 19.54
N PRO A 258 -8.85 10.26 19.71
CA PRO A 258 -8.44 8.86 19.77
C PRO A 258 -7.79 8.41 18.47
N VAL A 259 -6.83 7.49 18.60
CA VAL A 259 -6.25 6.79 17.45
C VAL A 259 -7.33 5.87 16.85
N LEU A 260 -7.65 6.09 15.57
CA LEU A 260 -8.61 5.30 14.82
C LEU A 260 -7.96 4.04 14.22
N SER A 261 -6.74 4.18 13.71
CA SER A 261 -6.03 3.17 12.93
C SER A 261 -4.56 3.57 12.78
N TRP A 262 -3.77 2.69 12.18
CA TRP A 262 -2.41 2.96 11.74
C TRP A 262 -2.12 2.19 10.44
N TYR A 263 -1.08 2.64 9.72
CA TYR A 263 -0.66 2.11 8.43
C TYR A 263 0.85 2.25 8.31
N TYR A 264 1.57 1.13 8.35
CA TYR A 264 2.98 1.08 8.08
C TYR A 264 3.23 0.99 6.58
N GLN A 265 4.13 1.83 6.08
CA GLN A 265 4.42 1.97 4.67
C GLN A 265 5.93 1.94 4.45
N GLU A 266 6.38 1.00 3.63
CA GLU A 266 7.70 1.05 3.03
C GLU A 266 7.61 1.62 1.60
N ALA A 267 8.60 2.42 1.22
CA ALA A 267 8.65 3.07 -0.07
C ALA A 267 9.13 2.10 -1.16
N ASP A 268 8.18 1.50 -1.88
CA ASP A 268 8.43 0.80 -3.15
C ASP A 268 8.38 1.77 -4.35
N ALA A 269 8.56 1.26 -5.57
CA ALA A 269 8.52 2.07 -6.78
C ALA A 269 7.19 2.82 -6.98
N ARG A 270 6.05 2.20 -6.61
CA ARG A 270 4.72 2.81 -6.70
C ARG A 270 4.57 3.92 -5.66
N VAL A 271 4.91 3.66 -4.42
CA VAL A 271 4.86 4.63 -3.31
C VAL A 271 5.78 5.82 -3.61
N VAL A 272 7.00 5.57 -4.11
CA VAL A 272 7.92 6.64 -4.52
C VAL A 272 7.32 7.48 -5.65
N ALA A 273 6.67 6.86 -6.64
CA ALA A 273 5.99 7.60 -7.70
C ALA A 273 4.86 8.49 -7.16
N LEU A 274 4.04 7.96 -6.24
CA LEU A 274 2.98 8.73 -5.56
C LEU A 274 3.56 9.87 -4.73
N LEU A 275 4.61 9.62 -3.93
CA LEU A 275 5.29 10.63 -3.14
C LEU A 275 5.87 11.74 -4.02
N ARG A 276 6.52 11.41 -5.13
CA ARG A 276 7.05 12.40 -6.09
C ARG A 276 5.94 13.29 -6.67
N ARG A 277 4.77 12.72 -6.95
CA ARG A 277 3.60 13.45 -7.47
C ARG A 277 2.96 14.36 -6.42
N ASP A 278 2.89 13.90 -5.17
CA ASP A 278 2.07 14.54 -4.12
C ASP A 278 2.86 15.30 -3.05
N LEU A 279 4.19 15.18 -3.04
CA LEU A 279 5.05 16.03 -2.22
C LEU A 279 5.05 17.45 -2.76
N HIS A 280 4.88 18.41 -1.86
CA HIS A 280 4.91 19.83 -2.20
C HIS A 280 5.43 20.65 -1.02
N THR A 281 5.72 21.93 -1.27
CA THR A 281 6.19 22.83 -0.21
C THR A 281 5.16 23.91 0.09
N ARG A 282 5.03 24.27 1.36
CA ARG A 282 4.25 25.43 1.84
C ARG A 282 5.06 26.21 2.87
N PRO A 283 4.73 27.50 3.12
CA PRO A 283 5.24 28.19 4.31
C PRO A 283 4.97 27.37 5.58
N LYS A 284 5.94 27.33 6.50
CA LYS A 284 5.85 26.65 7.80
C LYS A 284 5.94 27.73 8.88
N GLY A 285 4.81 28.03 9.52
CA GLY A 285 4.69 29.06 10.56
C GLY A 285 3.48 29.97 10.35
N GLY A 286 3.35 31.00 11.19
CA GLY A 286 2.32 32.04 11.06
C GLY A 286 2.55 32.99 9.87
N ALA A 287 1.72 34.04 9.78
CA ALA A 287 1.87 35.07 8.76
C ALA A 287 3.28 35.68 8.79
N GLY A 288 3.95 35.77 7.63
CA GLY A 288 5.32 36.29 7.51
C GLY A 288 6.44 35.24 7.63
N ALA A 289 6.12 33.96 7.87
CA ALA A 289 7.16 32.92 7.96
C ALA A 289 7.87 32.68 6.61
N THR A 290 9.18 32.88 6.58
CA THR A 290 10.04 32.63 5.41
C THR A 290 10.44 31.16 5.26
N THR A 291 10.34 30.39 6.36
CA THR A 291 10.68 28.97 6.38
C THR A 291 9.64 28.17 5.60
N ARG A 292 10.08 27.27 4.71
CA ARG A 292 9.19 26.35 3.98
C ARG A 292 9.30 24.93 4.53
N GLY A 293 8.18 24.24 4.62
CA GLY A 293 8.09 22.81 4.94
C GLY A 293 7.69 21.98 3.72
N TRP A 294 8.12 20.72 3.70
CA TRP A 294 7.58 19.68 2.84
C TRP A 294 6.32 19.09 3.45
N TYR A 295 5.32 18.85 2.61
CA TYR A 295 4.02 18.30 2.97
C TYR A 295 3.58 17.26 1.94
N VAL A 296 2.82 16.26 2.39
CA VAL A 296 2.18 15.26 1.51
C VAL A 296 0.72 15.66 1.29
N ARG A 297 0.30 15.80 0.03
CA ARG A 297 -1.10 16.12 -0.30
C ARG A 297 -2.04 15.03 0.18
N LYS A 298 -3.25 15.39 0.67
CA LYS A 298 -4.32 14.45 1.04
C LYS A 298 -4.58 13.35 0.01
N ARG A 299 -4.47 13.68 -1.29
CA ARG A 299 -4.68 12.74 -2.41
C ARG A 299 -3.75 11.53 -2.34
N PHE A 300 -2.53 11.70 -1.83
CA PHE A 300 -1.61 10.59 -1.60
C PHE A 300 -2.26 9.47 -0.80
N PHE A 301 -2.98 9.81 0.27
CA PHE A 301 -3.59 8.85 1.19
C PHE A 301 -4.79 8.12 0.60
N ALA A 302 -5.45 8.69 -0.42
CA ALA A 302 -6.43 7.96 -1.22
C ALA A 302 -5.75 6.91 -2.11
N ASP A 303 -4.64 7.28 -2.74
CA ASP A 303 -3.97 6.45 -3.75
C ASP A 303 -2.99 5.42 -3.15
N SER A 304 -2.53 5.64 -1.91
CA SER A 304 -1.54 4.81 -1.21
C SER A 304 -2.14 3.59 -0.50
N GLY A 305 -3.48 3.49 -0.39
CA GLY A 305 -4.17 2.46 0.38
C GLY A 305 -4.49 2.85 1.83
N PHE A 306 -3.97 3.99 2.31
CA PHE A 306 -4.24 4.47 3.67
C PHE A 306 -5.74 4.67 3.94
N LEU A 307 -6.45 5.43 3.08
CA LEU A 307 -7.89 5.67 3.28
C LEU A 307 -8.71 4.41 3.04
N GLN A 308 -8.25 3.49 2.18
CA GLN A 308 -8.88 2.18 2.02
C GLN A 308 -8.86 1.41 3.35
N SER A 309 -7.76 1.45 4.11
CA SER A 309 -7.68 0.81 5.44
C SER A 309 -8.68 1.37 6.49
N LEU A 310 -9.25 2.55 6.22
CA LEU A 310 -10.26 3.18 7.08
C LEU A 310 -11.69 2.98 6.59
N ASN A 311 -11.86 2.71 5.30
CA ASN A 311 -13.13 2.84 4.60
C ASN A 311 -13.63 1.53 3.97
N GLY A 312 -12.76 0.52 3.78
CA GLY A 312 -13.08 -0.73 3.08
C GLY A 312 -12.71 -0.67 1.60
#